data_AF-A0A9D4K5U6-F1
#
_entry.id   AF-A0A9D4K5U6-F1
#
_cell.length_a   1.000
_cell.length_b   1.000
_cell.length_c   1.000
_cell.angle_alpha   90.00
_cell.angle_beta   90.00
_cell.angle_gamma   90.00
#
_symmetry.space_group_name_H-M   'P 1'
#
loop_
_entity.id
_entity.type
_entity.pdbx_description
1 polymer ?
#
loop_
_entity_poly.entity_id
_entity_poly.type
_entity_poly.pdbx_seq_one_letter_code
_entity_poly.pdbx_strand_id
1 'polypeptide(L)'
;MNTPIQTVTDLASQTRIKYGTVKSSGISGFFKNTDIEHFSKMWAQMSEIQPSSMVDTTEEGFNKVNEGNYAFFWDTTVNKYKTIEDCDLMEVGPPFDPKGFGIGVPTGATYTEELSMAILKLSDTGRLNEMENKYVTILFTG
;
A
#
# COMPACT_ATOMS: atom_id res chain seq x y z
N MET A 1 -0.96 -9.02 20.28
CA MET A 1 -1.12 -10.16 19.35
C MET A 1 0.26 -10.54 18.84
N ASN A 2 0.63 -11.83 18.86
CA ASN A 2 1.96 -12.27 18.41
C ASN A 2 1.79 -12.91 17.04
N THR A 3 2.07 -12.14 15.99
CA THR A 3 1.90 -12.63 14.61
C THR A 3 3.17 -13.30 14.14
N PRO A 4 3.08 -14.44 13.44
CA PRO A 4 4.25 -15.20 13.02
C PRO A 4 5.09 -14.51 11.94
N ILE A 5 4.61 -13.39 11.40
CA ILE A 5 5.25 -12.56 10.38
C ILE A 5 5.44 -11.17 10.97
N GLN A 6 6.66 -10.62 10.88
CA GLN A 6 6.98 -9.25 11.29
C GLN A 6 7.45 -8.40 10.11
N THR A 7 7.96 -9.04 9.06
CA THR A 7 8.49 -8.37 7.87
C THR A 7 8.01 -9.02 6.57
N VAL A 8 8.11 -8.27 5.47
CA VAL A 8 7.84 -8.80 4.13
C VAL A 8 8.80 -9.96 3.78
N THR A 9 10.03 -9.93 4.29
CA THR A 9 11.00 -11.02 4.11
C THR A 9 10.55 -12.30 4.81
N ASP A 10 10.00 -12.21 6.03
CA ASP A 10 9.44 -13.38 6.73
C ASP A 10 8.32 -14.00 5.91
N LEU A 11 7.44 -13.17 5.36
CA LEU A 11 6.30 -13.59 4.54
C LEU A 11 6.75 -14.31 3.26
N ALA A 12 7.79 -13.79 2.60
CA ALA A 12 8.37 -14.39 1.40
C ALA A 12 9.12 -15.70 1.67
N SER A 13 9.63 -15.90 2.89
CA SER A 13 10.43 -17.07 3.27
C SER A 13 9.59 -18.33 3.55
N GLN A 14 8.26 -18.20 3.56
CA GLN A 14 7.32 -19.26 3.97
C GLN A 14 6.20 -19.45 2.94
N THR A 15 5.43 -20.54 3.08
CA THR A 15 4.37 -20.93 2.13
C THR A 15 2.98 -21.12 2.75
N ARG A 16 2.88 -21.04 4.08
CA ARG A 16 1.66 -21.23 4.87
C ARG A 16 0.67 -20.08 4.72
N ILE A 17 1.16 -18.85 4.85
CA ILE A 17 0.37 -17.63 4.68
C ILE A 17 0.48 -17.23 3.21
N LYS A 18 -0.66 -17.24 2.52
CA LYS A 18 -0.74 -16.76 1.14
C LYS A 18 -0.71 -15.23 1.15
N TYR A 19 -0.36 -14.63 0.03
CA TYR A 19 -0.37 -13.19 -0.08
C TYR A 19 -0.60 -12.74 -1.51
N GLY A 20 -1.11 -11.53 -1.68
CA GLY A 20 -1.39 -10.99 -3.00
C GLY A 20 -1.80 -9.53 -2.97
N THR A 21 -2.18 -9.03 -4.13
CA THR A 21 -2.66 -7.66 -4.36
C THR A 21 -3.78 -7.68 -5.41
N VAL A 22 -4.35 -6.51 -5.73
CA VAL A 22 -5.34 -6.38 -6.80
C VAL A 22 -4.67 -6.54 -8.16
N LYS A 23 -5.24 -7.38 -9.02
CA LYS A 23 -4.77 -7.59 -10.40
C LYS A 23 -4.75 -6.26 -11.17
N SER A 24 -3.74 -6.09 -12.03
CA SER A 24 -3.59 -4.90 -12.89
C SER A 24 -3.51 -3.56 -12.13
N SER A 25 -3.22 -3.58 -10.83
CA SER A 25 -2.97 -2.39 -10.02
C SER A 25 -1.51 -1.92 -10.13
N GLY A 26 -1.24 -0.70 -9.69
CA GLY A 26 0.13 -0.18 -9.58
C GLY A 26 1.03 -1.06 -8.72
N ILE A 27 0.50 -1.63 -7.64
CA ILE A 27 1.22 -2.56 -6.74
C ILE A 27 1.54 -3.87 -7.45
N SER A 28 0.59 -4.44 -8.21
CA SER A 28 0.88 -5.63 -9.03
C SER A 28 1.96 -5.34 -10.08
N GLY A 29 1.94 -4.14 -10.66
CA GLY A 29 2.97 -3.66 -11.58
C GLY A 29 4.34 -3.51 -10.94
N PHE A 30 4.41 -3.08 -9.67
CA PHE A 30 5.66 -3.06 -8.91
C PHE A 30 6.25 -4.46 -8.79
N PHE A 31 5.49 -5.43 -8.29
CA PHE A 31 5.97 -6.81 -8.11
C PHE A 31 6.39 -7.45 -9.44
N LYS A 32 5.63 -7.19 -10.51
CA LYS A 32 5.91 -7.72 -11.85
C LYS A 32 7.20 -7.17 -12.48
N ASN A 33 7.50 -5.89 -12.26
CA ASN A 33 8.56 -5.17 -12.97
C ASN A 33 9.79 -4.85 -12.10
N THR A 34 9.86 -5.36 -10.88
CA THR A 34 10.96 -5.10 -9.95
C THR A 34 12.20 -5.95 -10.28
N ASP A 35 13.38 -5.34 -10.18
CA ASP A 35 14.68 -6.04 -10.28
C ASP A 35 15.16 -6.60 -8.93
N ILE A 36 14.39 -6.36 -7.86
CA ILE A 36 14.73 -6.82 -6.52
C ILE A 36 14.33 -8.29 -6.38
N GLU A 37 15.34 -9.16 -6.22
CA GLU A 37 15.18 -10.63 -6.25
C GLU A 37 14.05 -11.15 -5.36
N HIS A 38 13.94 -10.67 -4.11
CA HIS A 38 12.93 -11.16 -3.19
C HIS A 38 11.51 -10.75 -3.62
N PHE A 39 11.29 -9.54 -4.15
CA PHE A 39 9.98 -9.13 -4.66
C PHE A 39 9.62 -9.83 -5.98
N SER A 40 10.61 -10.12 -6.84
CA SER A 40 10.40 -10.92 -8.05
C SER A 40 9.98 -12.36 -7.71
N LYS A 41 10.58 -12.97 -6.67
CA LYS A 41 10.12 -14.26 -6.14
C LYS A 41 8.69 -14.19 -5.61
N MET A 42 8.34 -13.11 -4.91
CA MET A 42 6.97 -12.91 -4.44
C MET A 42 5.96 -12.79 -5.60
N TRP A 43 6.35 -12.12 -6.69
CA TRP A 43 5.55 -12.06 -7.91
C TRP A 43 5.26 -13.44 -8.48
N ALA A 44 6.28 -14.30 -8.60
CA ALA A 44 6.09 -15.66 -9.07
C ALA A 44 5.12 -16.43 -8.17
N GLN A 45 5.24 -16.29 -6.84
CA GLN A 45 4.33 -16.96 -5.90
C GLN A 45 2.88 -16.46 -6.00
N MET A 46 2.66 -15.16 -6.26
CA MET A 46 1.29 -14.62 -6.36
C MET A 46 0.62 -14.82 -7.72
N SER A 47 1.40 -14.84 -8.81
CA SER A 47 0.89 -14.85 -10.18
C SER A 47 0.92 -16.22 -10.86
N GLU A 48 1.92 -17.06 -10.56
CA GLU A 48 2.16 -18.32 -11.28
C GLU A 48 1.55 -19.54 -10.56
N ILE A 49 1.41 -19.48 -9.23
CA ILE A 49 0.79 -20.56 -8.45
C ILE A 49 -0.73 -20.51 -8.65
N GLN A 50 -1.33 -21.62 -9.11
CA GLN A 50 -2.77 -21.74 -9.29
C GLN A 50 -3.47 -22.38 -8.08
N PRO A 51 -4.62 -21.83 -7.63
CA PRO A 51 -5.22 -20.58 -8.08
C PRO A 51 -4.39 -19.37 -7.64
N SER A 52 -4.30 -18.34 -8.49
CA SER A 52 -3.60 -17.09 -8.16
C SER A 52 -4.11 -16.53 -6.84
N SER A 53 -3.19 -16.08 -5.99
CA SER A 53 -3.52 -15.44 -4.72
C SER A 53 -3.91 -13.97 -4.88
N MET A 54 -3.79 -13.40 -6.08
CA MET A 54 -4.28 -12.05 -6.39
C MET A 54 -5.81 -12.01 -6.46
N VAL A 55 -6.36 -10.83 -6.20
CA VAL A 55 -7.81 -10.56 -6.14
C VAL A 55 -8.22 -9.57 -7.22
N ASP A 56 -9.51 -9.53 -7.56
CA ASP A 56 -10.02 -8.61 -8.60
C ASP A 56 -10.39 -7.23 -8.03
N THR A 57 -10.69 -7.15 -6.73
CA THR A 57 -11.07 -5.90 -6.07
C THR A 57 -10.41 -5.72 -4.72
N THR A 58 -10.36 -4.47 -4.24
CA THR A 58 -9.86 -4.14 -2.90
C THR A 58 -10.70 -4.80 -1.80
N GLU A 59 -12.03 -4.85 -1.96
CA GLU A 59 -12.96 -5.46 -1.00
C GLU A 59 -12.71 -6.97 -0.85
N GLU A 60 -12.53 -7.68 -1.98
CA GLU A 60 -12.16 -9.11 -1.96
C GLU A 60 -10.84 -9.34 -1.22
N GLY A 61 -9.87 -8.44 -1.39
CA GLY A 61 -8.58 -8.49 -0.69
C GLY A 61 -8.73 -8.44 0.82
N PHE A 62 -9.48 -7.45 1.34
CA PHE A 62 -9.74 -7.33 2.78
C PHE A 62 -10.59 -8.48 3.34
N ASN A 63 -11.60 -8.94 2.59
CA ASN A 63 -12.40 -10.10 2.99
C ASN A 63 -11.54 -11.37 3.15
N LYS A 64 -10.61 -11.62 2.21
CA LYS A 64 -9.65 -12.72 2.32
C LYS A 64 -8.72 -12.63 3.53
N VAL A 65 -8.33 -11.41 3.94
CA VAL A 65 -7.54 -11.23 5.18
C VAL A 65 -8.36 -11.67 6.39
N ASN A 66 -9.65 -11.29 6.45
CA ASN A 66 -10.56 -11.68 7.53
C ASN A 66 -10.89 -13.17 7.56
N GLU A 67 -10.88 -13.85 6.41
CA GLU A 67 -10.94 -15.33 6.35
C GLU A 67 -9.68 -16.01 6.92
N GLY A 68 -8.58 -15.25 7.09
CA GLY A 68 -7.34 -15.69 7.68
C GLY A 68 -6.36 -16.35 6.70
N ASN A 69 -5.14 -16.63 7.17
CA ASN A 69 -4.04 -17.22 6.39
C ASN A 69 -3.69 -16.47 5.08
N TYR A 70 -4.05 -15.18 4.99
CA TYR A 70 -3.79 -14.32 3.84
C TYR A 70 -3.21 -12.98 4.29
N ALA A 71 -2.24 -12.46 3.54
CA ALA A 71 -1.71 -11.11 3.69
C ALA A 71 -1.94 -10.31 2.40
N PHE A 72 -2.47 -9.09 2.54
CA PHE A 72 -2.85 -8.27 1.40
C PHE A 72 -1.92 -7.06 1.27
N PHE A 73 -1.31 -6.92 0.09
CA PHE A 73 -0.51 -5.76 -0.26
C PHE A 73 -1.40 -4.70 -0.90
N TRP A 74 -1.59 -3.59 -0.19
CA TRP A 74 -2.38 -2.45 -0.66
C TRP A 74 -1.81 -1.10 -0.21
N ASP A 75 -2.45 -0.01 -0.63
CA ASP A 75 -2.03 1.37 -0.34
C ASP A 75 -2.01 1.67 1.17
N THR A 76 -0.91 2.26 1.67
CA THR A 76 -0.73 2.55 3.10
C THR A 76 -1.86 3.42 3.67
N THR A 77 -2.39 4.37 2.90
CA THR A 77 -3.48 5.25 3.36
C THR A 77 -4.77 4.45 3.53
N VAL A 78 -5.06 3.58 2.57
CA VAL A 78 -6.24 2.71 2.62
C VAL A 78 -6.12 1.68 3.75
N ASN A 79 -4.93 1.11 3.95
CA ASN A 79 -4.69 0.17 5.04
C ASN A 79 -4.92 0.82 6.41
N LYS A 80 -4.34 2.01 6.65
CA LYS A 80 -4.57 2.78 7.88
C LYS A 80 -6.04 3.04 8.13
N TYR A 81 -6.79 3.43 7.10
CA TYR A 81 -8.22 3.62 7.22
C TYR A 81 -8.95 2.32 7.60
N LYS A 82 -8.60 1.21 6.93
CA LYS A 82 -9.27 -0.08 7.14
C LYS A 82 -8.96 -0.72 8.49
N THR A 83 -7.75 -0.56 9.02
CA THR A 83 -7.41 -1.05 10.37
C THR A 83 -8.06 -0.24 11.49
N ILE A 84 -8.50 0.98 11.22
CA ILE A 84 -9.33 1.76 12.14
C ILE A 84 -10.79 1.29 12.07
N GLU A 85 -11.30 1.03 10.87
CA GLU A 85 -12.68 0.56 10.64
C GLU A 85 -12.91 -0.86 11.20
N ASP A 86 -11.91 -1.74 11.03
CA ASP A 86 -11.94 -3.14 11.41
C ASP A 86 -10.76 -3.49 12.32
N CYS A 87 -11.05 -3.73 13.61
CA CYS A 87 -10.06 -4.04 14.64
C CYS A 87 -9.43 -5.43 14.50
N ASP A 88 -9.98 -6.31 13.65
CA ASP A 88 -9.39 -7.62 13.36
C ASP A 88 -8.26 -7.53 12.31
N LEU A 89 -8.17 -6.39 11.62
CA LEU A 89 -7.08 -6.08 10.69
C LEU A 89 -5.88 -5.46 11.40
N MET A 90 -4.69 -5.73 10.88
CA MET A 90 -3.46 -5.08 11.32
C MET A 90 -2.49 -4.89 10.16
N GLU A 91 -1.70 -3.81 10.23
CA GLU A 91 -0.59 -3.57 9.31
C GLU A 91 0.69 -4.22 9.85
N VAL A 92 1.47 -4.86 8.97
CA VAL A 92 2.69 -5.59 9.35
C VAL A 92 3.88 -5.06 8.57
N GLY A 93 4.92 -4.67 9.29
CA GLY A 93 6.19 -4.21 8.73
C GLY A 93 6.14 -2.78 8.17
N PRO A 94 7.29 -2.25 7.72
CA PRO A 94 7.38 -0.93 7.11
C PRO A 94 6.87 -0.93 5.65
N PRO A 95 6.53 0.25 5.10
CA PRO A 95 6.29 0.39 3.66
C PRO A 95 7.49 -0.08 2.83
N PHE A 96 7.23 -0.89 1.80
CA PHE A 96 8.28 -1.50 0.96
C PHE A 96 8.49 -0.78 -0.39
N ASP A 97 7.56 0.08 -0.77
CA ASP A 97 7.62 0.91 -1.98
C ASP A 97 7.04 2.30 -1.67
N PRO A 98 7.71 3.12 -0.84
CA PRO A 98 7.21 4.42 -0.46
C PRO A 98 7.22 5.34 -1.68
N LYS A 99 6.04 5.59 -2.27
CA LYS A 99 5.84 6.57 -3.34
C LYS A 99 5.07 7.77 -2.82
N GLY A 100 5.47 8.95 -3.28
CA GLY A 100 4.73 10.19 -3.07
C GLY A 100 3.67 10.38 -4.15
N PHE A 101 2.58 11.06 -3.79
CA PHE A 101 1.61 11.57 -4.77
C PHE A 101 2.13 12.85 -5.41
N GLY A 102 1.89 13.00 -6.71
CA GLY A 102 2.21 14.20 -7.48
C GLY A 102 0.99 14.73 -8.22
N ILE A 103 0.99 16.03 -8.52
CA ILE A 103 -0.04 16.66 -9.35
C ILE A 103 0.45 16.61 -10.81
N GLY A 104 -0.24 15.84 -11.65
CA GLY A 104 0.06 15.77 -13.08
C GLY A 104 -0.41 17.04 -13.80
N VAL A 105 0.48 17.66 -14.59
CA VAL A 105 0.18 18.84 -15.42
C VAL A 105 0.52 18.58 -16.89
N PRO A 106 -0.10 19.28 -17.85
CA PRO A 106 0.24 19.13 -19.27
C PRO A 106 1.71 19.42 -19.58
N THR A 107 2.28 18.70 -20.54
CA THR A 107 3.66 18.93 -20.99
C THR A 107 3.85 20.37 -21.47
N GLY A 108 4.87 21.05 -20.92
CA GLY A 108 5.17 22.45 -21.25
C GLY A 108 4.32 23.49 -20.50
N ALA A 109 3.54 23.08 -19.48
CA ALA A 109 2.81 24.01 -18.63
C ALA A 109 3.77 25.01 -17.95
N THR A 110 3.55 26.30 -18.19
CA THR A 110 4.39 27.40 -17.67
C THR A 110 4.31 27.57 -16.15
N TYR A 111 3.26 27.04 -15.52
CA TYR A 111 3.01 27.14 -14.07
C TYR A 111 3.57 25.96 -13.26
N THR A 112 4.27 25.02 -13.90
CA THR A 112 4.78 23.80 -13.22
C THR A 112 5.72 24.14 -12.06
N GLU A 113 6.60 25.13 -12.26
CA GLU A 113 7.55 25.58 -11.24
C GLU A 113 6.83 26.31 -10.09
N GLU A 114 5.91 27.22 -10.42
CA GLU A 114 5.12 27.94 -9.42
C GLU A 114 4.28 26.98 -8.56
N LEU A 115 3.67 25.97 -9.18
CA LEU A 115 2.91 24.93 -8.48
C LEU A 115 3.82 24.13 -7.53
N SER A 116 5.01 23.74 -7.99
CA SER A 116 5.98 23.00 -7.17
C SER A 116 6.44 23.83 -5.97
N MET A 117 6.72 25.12 -6.16
CA MET A 117 7.07 26.04 -5.09
C MET A 117 5.92 26.25 -4.08
N ALA A 118 4.67 26.29 -4.55
CA ALA A 118 3.52 26.37 -3.68
C ALA A 118 3.38 25.11 -2.81
N ILE A 119 3.57 23.92 -3.38
CA ILE A 119 3.55 22.65 -2.65
C ILE A 119 4.67 22.62 -1.60
N LEU A 120 5.89 23.02 -1.96
CA LEU A 120 7.02 23.12 -1.04
C LEU A 120 6.71 24.07 0.13
N LYS A 121 6.17 25.26 -0.15
CA LYS A 121 5.77 26.20 0.89
C LYS A 121 4.71 25.63 1.83
N LEU A 122 3.73 24.89 1.31
CA LEU A 122 2.71 24.22 2.14
C LEU A 122 3.33 23.11 3.01
N SER A 123 4.35 22.41 2.50
CA SER A 123 5.12 21.42 3.27
C SER A 123 5.92 22.10 4.39
N ASP A 124 6.74 23.10 4.06
CA ASP A 124 7.63 23.79 4.99
C ASP A 124 6.88 24.51 6.11
N THR A 125 5.67 25.03 5.81
CA THR A 125 4.81 25.68 6.80
C THR A 125 3.99 24.71 7.64
N GLY A 126 4.09 23.40 7.40
CA GLY A 126 3.31 22.38 8.11
C GLY A 126 1.85 22.29 7.69
N ARG A 127 1.40 23.12 6.74
CA ARG A 127 0.02 23.16 6.24
C ARG A 127 -0.45 21.84 5.64
N LEU A 128 0.43 21.11 4.95
CA LEU A 128 0.09 19.78 4.44
C LEU A 128 -0.18 18.79 5.58
N ASN A 129 0.65 18.80 6.63
CA ASN A 129 0.47 17.96 7.80
C ASN A 129 -0.81 18.32 8.57
N GLU A 130 -1.15 19.60 8.71
CA GLU A 130 -2.43 20.02 9.29
C GLU A 130 -3.63 19.47 8.51
N MET A 131 -3.56 19.49 7.17
CA MET A 131 -4.61 18.94 6.31
C MET A 131 -4.68 17.42 6.44
N GLU A 132 -3.55 16.71 6.38
CA GLU A 132 -3.51 15.27 6.62
C GLU A 132 -4.13 14.94 7.98
N ASN A 133 -3.74 15.64 9.04
CA ASN A 133 -4.35 15.42 10.35
C ASN A 133 -5.85 15.70 10.34
N LYS A 134 -6.31 16.79 9.73
CA LYS A 134 -7.74 17.12 9.71
C LYS A 134 -8.59 16.09 8.97
N TYR A 135 -8.13 15.63 7.81
CA TYR A 135 -8.93 14.79 6.91
C TYR A 135 -8.64 13.30 7.07
N VAL A 136 -7.50 12.93 7.63
CA VAL A 136 -7.05 11.54 7.77
C VAL A 136 -6.89 11.12 9.23
N THR A 137 -6.51 12.01 10.15
CA THR A 137 -6.29 11.64 11.57
C THR A 137 -7.46 12.01 12.49
N ILE A 138 -8.08 13.17 12.32
CA ILE A 138 -9.09 13.76 13.22
C ILE A 138 -10.51 13.23 12.95
N LEU A 139 -10.79 12.68 11.77
CA LEU A 139 -12.03 11.94 11.55
C LEU A 139 -12.12 10.63 12.38
N PHE A 140 -11.06 10.26 13.11
CA PHE A 140 -10.92 8.92 13.70
C PHE A 140 -10.55 8.92 15.20
N THR A 141 -10.66 10.06 15.89
CA THR A 141 -10.57 10.15 17.37
C THR A 141 -11.88 10.57 18.05
N GLY A 142 -13.02 10.45 17.35
CA GLY A 142 -14.36 10.75 17.86
C GLY A 142 -15.16 9.49 18.17
#